data_AF-A0A519QQY5-F1
#
_entry.id   AF-A0A519QQY5-F1
#
_cell.length_a   1.000
_cell.length_b   1.000
_cell.length_c   1.000
_cell.angle_alpha   90.00
_cell.angle_beta   90.00
_cell.angle_gamma   90.00
#
_symmetry.space_group_name_H-M   'P 1'
#
loop_
_entity.id
_entity.type
_entity.pdbx_description
1 polymer ?
#
loop_
_entity_poly.entity_id
_entity_poly.type
_entity_poly.pdbx_seq_one_letter_code
_entity_poly.pdbx_strand_id
1 'polypeptide(L)'
;MSTNYEEQELSTEQKDILKKFILYFLPKRGNKRKNEGNEIDTIQTALNRIFNPQFGFRMTRTDILDAFEELGYDVFLMKGEWNSDRKETLPSKKGTSVRLDEGYKIYNAAFIYVDIDASVVRLLRSVTAGTPPNSGIKKLEEKEEMKKRIDLFKQTVKR
;
A
#
# COMPACT_ATOMS: atom_id res chain seq x y z
N MET A 1 27.44 8.01 -10.56
CA MET A 1 26.52 8.25 -11.69
C MET A 1 25.11 8.18 -11.16
N SER A 2 24.33 9.25 -11.30
CA SER A 2 22.90 9.23 -10.97
C SER A 2 22.14 8.96 -12.25
N THR A 3 21.54 7.77 -12.37
CA THR A 3 20.59 7.49 -13.45
C THR A 3 19.29 8.21 -13.11
N ASN A 4 18.99 9.28 -13.87
CA ASN A 4 17.64 9.82 -13.95
C ASN A 4 16.76 8.75 -14.59
N TYR A 5 16.10 7.94 -13.77
CA TYR A 5 14.98 7.14 -14.22
C TYR A 5 13.80 8.11 -14.37
N GLU A 6 13.31 8.27 -15.60
CA GLU A 6 12.00 8.87 -15.82
C GLU A 6 10.96 7.97 -15.13
N GLU A 7 10.08 8.57 -14.32
CA GLU A 7 9.00 7.82 -13.66
C GLU A 7 7.95 7.46 -14.71
N GLN A 8 8.15 6.30 -15.35
CA GLN A 8 7.24 5.78 -16.36
C GLN A 8 5.86 5.53 -15.76
N GLU A 9 4.85 6.25 -16.24
CA GLU A 9 3.47 6.08 -15.80
C GLU A 9 2.98 4.65 -16.08
N LEU A 10 2.24 4.07 -15.12
CA LEU A 10 1.68 2.74 -15.26
C LEU A 10 0.63 2.67 -16.38
N SER A 11 0.70 1.61 -17.19
CA SER A 11 -0.34 1.32 -18.18
C SER A 11 -1.69 0.99 -17.51
N THR A 12 -2.78 1.10 -18.27
CA THR A 12 -4.13 0.74 -17.79
C THR A 12 -4.20 -0.70 -17.25
N GLU A 13 -3.49 -1.63 -17.88
CA GLU A 13 -3.35 -3.02 -17.44
C GLU A 13 -2.59 -3.12 -16.10
N GLN A 14 -1.49 -2.39 -15.96
CA GLN A 14 -0.70 -2.36 -14.72
C GLN A 14 -1.49 -1.75 -13.55
N LYS A 15 -2.25 -0.67 -13.79
CA LYS A 15 -3.17 -0.06 -12.82
C LYS A 15 -4.32 -1.01 -12.43
N ASP A 16 -4.86 -1.79 -13.36
CA ASP A 16 -5.87 -2.82 -13.09
C ASP A 16 -5.32 -4.01 -12.28
N ILE A 17 -4.13 -4.53 -12.63
CA ILE A 17 -3.43 -5.57 -11.86
C ILE A 17 -3.19 -5.11 -10.42
N LEU A 18 -2.75 -3.86 -10.22
CA LEU A 18 -2.58 -3.26 -8.89
C LEU A 18 -3.90 -3.21 -8.12
N LYS A 19 -4.99 -2.69 -8.71
CA LYS A 19 -6.29 -2.61 -8.06
C LYS A 19 -6.86 -3.99 -7.70
N LYS A 20 -6.73 -4.97 -8.60
CA LYS A 20 -7.09 -6.38 -8.33
C LYS A 20 -6.26 -6.98 -7.18
N PHE A 21 -4.96 -6.67 -7.11
CA PHE A 21 -4.08 -7.14 -6.03
C PHE A 21 -4.46 -6.53 -4.68
N ILE A 22 -4.74 -5.22 -4.64
CA ILE A 22 -5.19 -4.52 -3.43
C ILE A 22 -6.48 -5.14 -2.90
N LEU A 23 -7.50 -5.35 -3.76
CA LEU A 23 -8.76 -5.96 -3.36
C LEU A 23 -8.60 -7.41 -2.82
N TYR A 24 -7.69 -8.20 -3.39
CA TYR A 24 -7.51 -9.60 -3.02
C TYR A 24 -6.60 -9.83 -1.79
N PHE A 25 -5.59 -8.97 -1.59
CA PHE A 25 -4.60 -9.13 -0.50
C PHE A 25 -4.74 -8.11 0.63
N LEU A 26 -5.25 -6.91 0.38
CA LEU A 26 -5.25 -5.80 1.34
C LEU A 26 -6.70 -5.34 1.62
N PRO A 27 -7.55 -6.16 2.27
CA PRO A 27 -8.93 -5.81 2.56
C PRO A 27 -9.05 -4.62 3.53
N LYS A 28 -10.12 -3.84 3.37
CA LYS A 28 -10.48 -2.74 4.28
C LYS A 28 -10.73 -3.27 5.68
N ARG A 29 -10.19 -2.59 6.70
CA ARG A 29 -10.29 -3.04 8.10
C ARG A 29 -11.39 -2.34 8.90
N GLY A 30 -11.90 -1.21 8.44
CA GLY A 30 -12.92 -0.41 9.13
C GLY A 30 -12.44 0.26 10.42
N ASN A 31 -11.12 0.41 10.65
CA ASN A 31 -10.61 1.12 11.82
C ASN A 31 -9.22 1.75 11.59
N LYS A 32 -9.18 3.09 11.65
CA LYS A 32 -8.04 4.00 11.41
C LYS A 32 -6.89 3.90 12.43
N ARG A 33 -6.44 2.69 12.75
CA ARG A 33 -5.25 2.42 13.57
C ARG A 33 -3.99 2.69 12.74
N LYS A 34 -3.08 3.48 13.30
CA LYS A 34 -1.79 3.85 12.68
C LYS A 34 -0.74 2.81 13.03
N ASN A 35 -0.10 2.22 12.03
CA ASN A 35 1.05 1.31 12.16
C ASN A 35 1.97 1.56 10.97
N GLU A 36 3.28 1.36 11.16
CA GLU A 36 4.29 1.26 10.08
C GLU A 36 3.79 0.37 8.92
N GLY A 37 3.19 -0.79 9.23
CA GLY A 37 2.70 -1.72 8.22
C GLY A 37 1.46 -1.28 7.42
N ASN A 38 0.81 -0.14 7.73
CA ASN A 38 -0.23 0.46 6.89
C ASN A 38 0.10 1.91 6.48
N GLU A 39 1.38 2.25 6.48
CA GLU A 39 1.96 3.50 5.95
C GLU A 39 2.27 3.35 4.45
N ILE A 40 1.97 4.35 3.63
CA ILE A 40 2.02 4.25 2.16
C ILE A 40 3.40 3.82 1.65
N ASP A 41 4.49 4.32 2.24
CA ASP A 41 5.86 4.05 1.80
C ASP A 41 6.32 2.62 2.19
N THR A 42 5.79 2.10 3.30
CA THR A 42 5.96 0.68 3.68
C THR A 42 5.13 -0.24 2.79
N ILE A 43 3.92 0.17 2.41
CA ILE A 43 3.09 -0.57 1.45
C ILE A 43 3.79 -0.59 0.08
N GLN A 44 4.26 0.55 -0.43
CA GLN A 44 5.03 0.65 -1.67
C GLN A 44 6.26 -0.26 -1.64
N THR A 45 7.03 -0.24 -0.55
CA THR A 45 8.21 -1.11 -0.38
C THR A 45 7.85 -2.60 -0.37
N ALA A 46 6.70 -2.97 0.22
CA ALA A 46 6.24 -4.36 0.25
C ALA A 46 5.71 -4.81 -1.13
N LEU A 47 4.89 -3.99 -1.80
CA LEU A 47 4.32 -4.29 -3.11
C LEU A 47 5.40 -4.32 -4.20
N ASN A 48 6.32 -3.36 -4.26
CA ASN A 48 7.39 -3.36 -5.28
C ASN A 48 8.32 -4.58 -5.19
N ARG A 49 8.51 -5.17 -4.01
CA ARG A 49 9.25 -6.44 -3.85
C ARG A 49 8.54 -7.65 -4.47
N ILE A 50 7.22 -7.59 -4.63
CA ILE A 50 6.42 -8.61 -5.33
C ILE A 50 6.30 -8.25 -6.80
N PHE A 51 5.93 -7.01 -7.11
CA PHE A 51 5.59 -6.57 -8.46
C PHE A 51 6.79 -6.56 -9.43
N ASN A 52 7.96 -6.10 -8.99
CA ASN A 52 9.15 -6.09 -9.83
C ASN A 52 9.52 -7.51 -10.33
N PRO A 53 9.67 -8.55 -9.48
CA PRO A 53 9.98 -9.90 -9.96
C PRO A 53 8.79 -10.69 -10.53
N GLN A 54 7.55 -10.41 -10.11
CA GLN A 54 6.39 -11.22 -10.53
C GLN A 54 5.65 -10.68 -11.76
N PHE A 55 5.55 -9.35 -11.89
CA PHE A 55 4.79 -8.67 -12.94
C PHE A 55 5.65 -7.77 -13.84
N GLY A 56 6.92 -7.52 -13.46
CA GLY A 56 7.90 -6.84 -14.31
C GLY A 56 7.89 -5.32 -14.22
N PHE A 57 7.10 -4.72 -13.32
CA PHE A 57 7.01 -3.27 -13.16
C PHE A 57 7.15 -2.83 -11.69
N ARG A 58 7.31 -1.52 -11.49
CA ARG A 58 7.34 -0.85 -10.18
C ARG A 58 6.28 0.24 -10.14
N MET A 59 5.84 0.57 -8.95
CA MET A 59 4.86 1.62 -8.67
C MET A 59 5.52 2.74 -7.86
N THR A 60 5.18 3.99 -8.16
CA THR A 60 5.50 5.16 -7.33
C THR A 60 4.68 5.14 -6.02
N ARG A 61 4.88 6.16 -5.18
CA ARG A 61 4.02 6.41 -4.02
C ARG A 61 2.59 6.75 -4.47
N THR A 62 2.51 7.55 -5.54
CA THR A 62 1.29 8.11 -6.14
C THR A 62 0.40 7.00 -6.71
N ASP A 63 0.94 6.11 -7.56
CA ASP A 63 0.20 5.01 -8.20
C ASP A 63 -0.60 4.15 -7.20
N ILE A 64 -0.01 3.91 -6.02
CA ILE A 64 -0.61 3.07 -4.98
C ILE A 64 -1.66 3.85 -4.20
N LEU A 65 -1.44 5.14 -3.97
CA LEU A 65 -2.36 6.01 -3.26
C LEU A 65 -3.61 6.29 -4.11
N ASP A 66 -3.43 6.65 -5.38
CA ASP A 66 -4.49 6.79 -6.38
C ASP A 66 -5.30 5.48 -6.50
N ALA A 67 -4.64 4.31 -6.53
CA ALA A 67 -5.32 3.02 -6.56
C ALA A 67 -6.12 2.71 -5.27
N PHE A 68 -5.70 3.18 -4.10
CA PHE A 68 -6.49 3.07 -2.87
C PHE A 68 -7.68 4.04 -2.84
N GLU A 69 -7.51 5.24 -3.39
CA GLU A 69 -8.57 6.27 -3.48
C GLU A 69 -9.65 5.89 -4.50
N GLU A 70 -9.27 5.41 -5.69
CA GLU A 70 -10.19 4.82 -6.68
C GLU A 70 -11.02 3.67 -6.10
N LEU A 71 -10.39 2.82 -5.26
CA LEU A 71 -11.07 1.73 -4.57
C LEU A 71 -11.81 2.18 -3.30
N GLY A 72 -11.81 3.49 -2.98
CA GLY A 72 -12.53 4.10 -1.87
C GLY A 72 -12.08 3.62 -0.49
N TYR A 73 -10.78 3.42 -0.28
CA TYR A 73 -10.21 3.14 1.04
C TYR A 73 -10.15 4.41 1.89
N ASP A 74 -10.26 4.26 3.21
CA ASP A 74 -10.03 5.36 4.14
C ASP A 74 -8.53 5.69 4.20
N VAL A 75 -8.13 6.76 3.52
CA VAL A 75 -6.79 7.39 3.62
C VAL A 75 -6.79 8.38 4.79
N PHE A 76 -5.73 8.40 5.59
CA PHE A 76 -5.59 9.32 6.71
C PHE A 76 -4.14 9.66 7.03
N LEU A 77 -3.88 10.93 7.32
CA LEU A 77 -2.57 11.40 7.76
C LEU A 77 -2.29 10.99 9.21
N MET A 78 -1.02 11.13 9.63
CA MET A 78 -0.65 11.00 11.04
C MET A 78 -1.47 11.94 11.96
N LYS A 79 -2.08 13.03 11.46
CA LYS A 79 -2.74 14.14 12.20
C LYS A 79 -3.88 14.84 11.34
N GLY A 80 -5.05 15.25 11.90
CA GLY A 80 -6.17 16.10 11.31
C GLY A 80 -7.41 16.51 12.23
N GLU A 81 -7.90 17.75 12.61
CA GLU A 81 -7.28 19.03 13.14
C GLU A 81 -7.85 20.42 12.69
N TRP A 82 -9.12 20.72 12.95
CA TRP A 82 -9.76 22.05 12.83
C TRP A 82 -8.91 23.32 13.14
N ASN A 83 -9.01 24.33 12.27
CA ASN A 83 -8.47 25.70 12.43
C ASN A 83 -9.62 26.73 12.39
N SER A 84 -9.76 27.53 13.47
CA SER A 84 -10.82 28.54 13.63
C SER A 84 -10.73 29.71 12.65
N ASP A 85 -9.51 30.17 12.39
CA ASP A 85 -9.25 31.48 11.80
C ASP A 85 -9.40 31.44 10.27
N ARG A 86 -9.08 30.26 9.69
CA ARG A 86 -9.29 29.94 8.28
C ARG A 86 -10.61 29.22 7.99
N LYS A 87 -11.31 28.73 9.02
CA LYS A 87 -12.52 27.89 8.91
C LYS A 87 -12.30 26.58 8.13
N GLU A 88 -11.07 26.04 8.18
CA GLU A 88 -10.66 24.82 7.46
C GLU A 88 -10.14 23.73 8.42
N THR A 89 -10.10 22.47 7.96
CA THR A 89 -9.63 21.33 8.79
C THR A 89 -8.16 20.99 8.49
N LEU A 90 -7.25 21.40 9.39
CA LEU A 90 -5.79 21.17 9.39
C LEU A 90 -5.40 19.95 10.29
N PRO A 91 -4.18 19.80 10.90
CA PRO A 91 -3.77 18.65 11.77
C PRO A 91 -3.33 18.99 13.24
N SER A 92 -3.49 18.16 14.29
CA SER A 92 -3.94 16.75 14.51
C SER A 92 -3.33 16.02 15.72
N LYS A 93 -4.17 15.62 16.70
CA LYS A 93 -3.94 14.57 17.70
C LYS A 93 -4.99 13.43 17.71
N LYS A 94 -6.17 13.52 17.06
CA LYS A 94 -7.22 12.45 17.02
C LYS A 94 -7.92 12.41 15.64
N GLY A 95 -8.04 11.24 15.02
CA GLY A 95 -8.29 11.12 13.56
C GLY A 95 -9.71 10.75 13.13
N THR A 96 -10.15 11.37 12.03
CA THR A 96 -11.37 11.09 11.26
C THR A 96 -11.00 11.10 9.76
N SER A 97 -11.84 10.53 8.89
CA SER A 97 -11.63 10.47 7.43
C SER A 97 -11.54 11.84 6.76
N VAL A 98 -10.89 11.88 5.60
CA VAL A 98 -11.08 12.94 4.60
C VAL A 98 -11.66 12.28 3.34
N ARG A 99 -12.73 12.84 2.78
CA ARG A 99 -13.07 12.62 1.35
C ARG A 99 -12.27 13.66 0.57
N LEU A 100 -11.38 13.20 -0.29
CA LEU A 100 -10.19 13.95 -0.72
C LEU A 100 -10.39 14.68 -2.04
N ASP A 101 -11.38 15.58 -2.08
CA ASP A 101 -11.51 16.50 -3.21
C ASP A 101 -10.35 17.53 -3.18
N GLU A 102 -9.62 17.62 -4.29
CA GLU A 102 -8.50 18.54 -4.62
C GLU A 102 -7.25 18.58 -3.73
N GLY A 103 -7.29 18.09 -2.48
CA GLY A 103 -6.27 18.34 -1.46
C GLY A 103 -4.86 17.77 -1.67
N TYR A 104 -4.63 16.96 -2.72
CA TYR A 104 -3.42 16.15 -2.89
C TYR A 104 -2.48 16.53 -4.04
N LYS A 105 -2.63 17.71 -4.67
CA LYS A 105 -1.69 18.24 -5.69
C LYS A 105 -0.22 18.39 -5.23
N ILE A 106 0.11 18.09 -3.97
CA ILE A 106 1.45 18.12 -3.38
C ILE A 106 1.64 16.93 -2.42
N TYR A 107 1.84 15.72 -2.94
CA TYR A 107 1.99 14.46 -2.16
C TYR A 107 3.28 14.37 -1.29
N ASN A 108 3.89 15.49 -0.89
CA ASN A 108 5.09 15.55 -0.04
C ASN A 108 4.77 15.46 1.48
N ALA A 109 3.61 14.90 1.84
CA ALA A 109 3.22 14.69 3.24
C ALA A 109 4.01 13.52 3.85
N ALA A 110 4.74 13.76 4.93
CA ALA A 110 5.72 12.81 5.47
C ALA A 110 5.14 11.44 5.91
N PHE A 111 3.87 11.37 6.31
CA PHE A 111 3.25 10.15 6.85
C PHE A 111 1.78 10.03 6.44
N ILE A 112 1.50 9.21 5.42
CA ILE A 112 0.16 8.88 4.92
C ILE A 112 -0.13 7.40 5.26
N TYR A 113 -1.32 7.11 5.79
CA TYR A 113 -1.76 5.77 6.15
C TYR A 113 -3.07 5.40 5.44
N VAL A 114 -3.33 4.10 5.30
CA VAL A 114 -4.55 3.54 4.69
C VAL A 114 -5.21 2.54 5.64
N ASP A 115 -6.55 2.43 5.65
CA ASP A 115 -7.31 1.52 6.52
C ASP A 115 -7.27 0.04 6.05
N ILE A 116 -6.09 -0.57 6.16
CA ILE A 116 -5.80 -1.97 5.81
C ILE A 116 -5.18 -2.74 6.96
N ASP A 117 -5.17 -4.08 6.88
CA ASP A 117 -4.46 -4.90 7.86
C ASP A 117 -2.94 -4.88 7.64
N ALA A 118 -2.26 -4.10 8.47
CA ALA A 118 -0.81 -3.99 8.57
C ALA A 118 -0.07 -5.33 8.80
N SER A 119 -0.73 -6.37 9.30
CA SER A 119 -0.13 -7.71 9.43
C SER A 119 0.05 -8.39 8.08
N VAL A 120 -0.89 -8.20 7.13
CA VAL A 120 -0.80 -8.80 5.79
C VAL A 120 0.30 -8.14 4.97
N VAL A 121 0.45 -6.81 5.05
CA VAL A 121 1.58 -6.09 4.44
C VAL A 121 2.93 -6.60 4.98
N ARG A 122 3.02 -6.87 6.28
CA ARG A 122 4.22 -7.46 6.91
C ARG A 122 4.49 -8.90 6.44
N LEU A 123 3.46 -9.70 6.18
CA LEU A 123 3.58 -11.05 5.61
C LEU A 123 4.00 -11.02 4.13
N LEU A 124 3.40 -10.16 3.30
CA LEU A 124 3.83 -9.91 1.92
C LEU A 124 5.30 -9.46 1.85
N ARG A 125 5.74 -8.62 2.78
CA ARG A 125 7.13 -8.18 2.95
C ARG A 125 8.09 -9.29 3.42
N SER A 126 7.59 -10.31 4.13
CA SER A 126 8.41 -11.44 4.62
C SER A 126 8.50 -12.61 3.63
N VAL A 127 7.48 -12.77 2.76
CA VAL A 127 7.48 -13.72 1.63
C VAL A 127 8.65 -13.48 0.70
N THR A 128 8.92 -12.22 0.38
CA THR A 128 9.98 -11.78 -0.56
C THR A 128 11.36 -11.67 0.08
N ALA A 129 11.47 -11.82 1.41
CA ALA A 129 12.75 -11.89 2.11
C ALA A 129 13.31 -13.33 2.13
N GLY A 130 14.61 -13.48 2.36
CA GLY A 130 15.18 -14.78 2.74
C GLY A 130 14.54 -15.32 4.02
N THR A 131 14.40 -16.64 4.13
CA THR A 131 13.89 -17.30 5.35
C THR A 131 15.06 -17.59 6.30
N PRO A 132 15.08 -17.06 7.54
CA PRO A 132 16.09 -17.43 8.52
C PRO A 132 16.01 -18.93 8.85
N PRO A 133 17.14 -19.65 9.03
CA PRO A 133 17.14 -21.09 9.25
C PRO A 133 16.37 -21.50 10.52
N ASN A 134 16.38 -20.66 11.56
CA ASN A 134 15.72 -20.92 12.84
C ASN A 134 14.24 -20.45 12.85
N SER A 135 13.57 -20.43 11.71
CA SER A 135 12.16 -20.03 11.60
C SER A 135 11.23 -21.15 12.06
N GLY A 136 10.45 -20.91 13.12
CA GLY A 136 9.47 -21.89 13.61
C GLY A 136 8.40 -22.25 12.57
N ILE A 137 8.01 -23.52 12.54
CA ILE A 137 7.22 -24.18 11.48
C ILE A 137 6.02 -23.35 11.00
N LYS A 138 5.18 -22.85 11.91
CA LYS A 138 4.00 -22.04 11.55
C LYS A 138 4.31 -20.82 10.67
N LYS A 139 5.46 -20.17 10.87
CA LYS A 139 5.90 -19.01 10.06
C LYS A 139 6.41 -19.43 8.68
N LEU A 140 6.84 -20.68 8.51
CA LEU A 140 7.14 -21.27 7.21
C LEU A 140 5.83 -21.56 6.46
N GLU A 141 4.86 -22.17 7.13
CA GLU A 141 3.53 -22.50 6.57
C GLU A 141 2.79 -21.24 6.11
N GLU A 142 2.67 -20.22 6.97
CA GLU A 142 2.09 -18.90 6.64
C GLU A 142 2.76 -18.24 5.42
N LYS A 143 4.07 -18.43 5.27
CA LYS A 143 4.87 -17.88 4.16
C LYS A 143 4.69 -18.66 2.85
N GLU A 144 4.68 -19.99 2.90
CA GLU A 144 4.46 -20.83 1.71
C GLU A 144 3.01 -20.79 1.24
N GLU A 145 2.02 -20.60 2.13
CA GLU A 145 0.63 -20.32 1.74
C GLU A 145 0.52 -18.98 1.00
N MET A 146 1.12 -17.91 1.54
CA MET A 146 1.06 -16.59 0.90
C MET A 146 1.78 -16.58 -0.45
N LYS A 147 2.89 -17.31 -0.63
CA LYS A 147 3.49 -17.54 -1.96
C LYS A 147 2.49 -18.17 -2.93
N LYS A 148 1.89 -19.31 -2.56
CA LYS A 148 0.89 -20.01 -3.40
C LYS A 148 -0.26 -19.09 -3.80
N ARG A 149 -0.73 -18.23 -2.89
CA ARG A 149 -1.76 -17.21 -3.18
C ARG A 149 -1.28 -16.17 -4.20
N ILE A 150 -0.04 -15.69 -4.10
CA ILE A 150 0.56 -14.76 -5.09
C ILE A 150 0.71 -15.44 -6.46
N ASP A 151 1.17 -16.69 -6.51
CA ASP A 151 1.34 -17.44 -7.75
C ASP A 151 0.00 -17.78 -8.41
N LEU A 152 -1.05 -18.06 -7.62
CA LEU A 152 -2.42 -18.22 -8.12
C LEU A 152 -2.99 -16.89 -8.66
N PHE A 153 -2.83 -15.79 -7.92
CA PHE A 153 -3.24 -14.46 -8.40
C PHE A 153 -2.55 -14.10 -9.73
N LYS A 154 -1.24 -14.37 -9.84
CA LYS A 154 -0.45 -14.19 -11.07
C LYS A 154 -0.98 -15.00 -12.26
N GLN A 155 -1.59 -16.16 -12.03
CA GLN A 155 -2.27 -16.94 -13.08
C GLN A 155 -3.64 -16.39 -13.45
N THR A 156 -4.36 -15.72 -12.54
CA THR A 156 -5.67 -15.12 -12.81
C THR A 156 -5.61 -13.81 -13.60
N VAL A 157 -4.50 -13.06 -13.52
CA VAL A 157 -4.31 -11.79 -14.26
C VAL A 157 -3.48 -11.92 -15.54
N LYS A 158 -3.11 -13.15 -15.94
CA LYS A 158 -2.42 -13.47 -17.19
C LYS A 158 -3.33 -14.22 -18.19
N ARG A 159 -4.63 -14.01 -18.09
CA ARG A 159 -5.70 -14.60 -18.90
C ARG A 159 -6.63 -13.50 -19.39
#